data_AF-A0A521YXW4-F1
#
_entry.id   AF-A0A521YXW4-F1
#
_cell.length_a   1.000
_cell.length_b   1.000
_cell.length_c   1.000
_cell.angle_alpha   90.00
_cell.angle_beta   90.00
_cell.angle_gamma   90.00
#
_symmetry.space_group_name_H-M   'P 1'
#
loop_
_entity.id
_entity.type
_entity.pdbx_description
1 polymer ?
#
loop_
_entity_poly.entity_id
_entity_poly.type
_entity_poly.pdbx_seq_one_letter_code
_entity_poly.pdbx_strand_id
1 'polypeptide(L)'
;MAVRLLRACGIALAALILQACATTGQDYPVGRSAGLKPGETTAEQVQQLLGTPGSREAGTYKKDWKGRDLPSPIVVDVLRWSYGKPSDTGVLPGVQPTRWTTVMLSDGVLIAAYSSSSFPADATNSDPAAAARITKGVSTEADVIRALGQPSGRGGYPLASPGGRLLTYFQDLVNHPAGSITKKRIWVYIDGTGTVEDFTVRSDQEAMPLPPPSPTPVYVYIPPPKSRK
;
A
#
# COMPACT_ATOMS: atom_id res chain seq x y z
N MET A 1 -60.32 0.16 -40.04
CA MET A 1 -60.51 1.61 -39.82
C MET A 1 -61.04 1.78 -38.40
N ALA A 2 -60.49 2.55 -37.47
CA ALA A 2 -59.58 3.67 -37.56
C ALA A 2 -58.69 3.76 -36.30
N VAL A 3 -57.49 4.28 -36.54
CA VAL A 3 -56.41 4.61 -35.61
C VAL A 3 -56.73 5.92 -34.86
N ARG A 4 -56.35 6.01 -33.57
CA ARG A 4 -55.97 7.20 -32.74
C ARG A 4 -56.20 6.83 -31.26
N LEU A 5 -55.39 7.15 -30.25
CA LEU A 5 -54.50 8.29 -29.99
C LEU A 5 -53.47 7.95 -28.89
N LEU A 6 -52.28 8.53 -29.03
CA LEU A 6 -51.16 8.64 -28.08
C LEU A 6 -51.51 9.26 -26.72
N ARG A 7 -50.55 9.10 -25.76
CA ARG A 7 -50.28 9.84 -24.50
C ARG A 7 -50.66 9.00 -23.26
N ALA A 8 -49.79 8.65 -22.32
CA ALA A 8 -48.70 9.42 -21.73
C ALA A 8 -47.47 8.55 -21.46
N CYS A 9 -46.37 8.92 -22.11
CA CYS A 9 -45.03 8.52 -21.74
C CYS A 9 -44.46 9.67 -20.89
N GLY A 10 -43.89 9.34 -19.73
CA GLY A 10 -42.94 10.20 -19.04
C GLY A 10 -43.43 10.79 -17.72
N ILE A 11 -43.06 10.15 -16.61
CA ILE A 11 -42.58 10.83 -15.39
C ILE A 11 -41.46 9.97 -14.77
N ALA A 12 -40.24 10.51 -14.84
CA ALA A 12 -39.11 10.39 -13.91
C ALA A 12 -38.59 8.99 -13.49
N LEU A 13 -37.71 8.40 -14.31
CA LEU A 13 -36.68 7.46 -13.86
C LEU A 13 -35.30 8.14 -13.92
N ALA A 14 -35.13 9.22 -13.15
CA ALA A 14 -33.88 10.00 -13.10
C ALA A 14 -33.57 10.39 -11.65
N ALA A 15 -33.25 9.41 -10.80
CA ALA A 15 -32.95 9.69 -9.39
C ALA A 15 -32.07 8.64 -8.68
N LEU A 16 -31.08 8.01 -9.35
CA LEU A 16 -30.22 7.01 -8.67
C LEU A 16 -28.79 6.86 -9.23
N ILE A 17 -28.18 7.92 -9.77
CA ILE A 17 -26.78 7.89 -10.26
C ILE A 17 -25.89 8.94 -9.57
N LEU A 18 -26.09 9.23 -8.29
CA LEU A 18 -25.35 10.31 -7.61
C LEU A 18 -24.48 9.92 -6.40
N GLN A 19 -24.17 8.63 -6.18
CA GLN A 19 -23.27 8.25 -5.08
C GLN A 19 -22.28 7.13 -5.41
N ALA A 20 -21.59 7.22 -6.56
CA ALA A 20 -20.32 6.51 -6.72
C ALA A 20 -19.16 7.40 -6.20
N CYS A 21 -19.15 7.73 -4.91
CA CYS A 21 -17.87 8.04 -4.25
C CYS A 21 -17.07 6.74 -4.30
N ALA A 22 -16.27 6.57 -5.35
CA ALA A 22 -15.68 5.30 -5.72
C ALA A 22 -14.72 4.82 -4.62
N THR A 23 -15.17 3.85 -3.85
CA THR A 23 -14.29 2.98 -3.07
C THR A 23 -13.32 2.32 -4.05
N THR A 24 -12.03 2.40 -3.77
CA THR A 24 -10.99 1.77 -4.60
C THR A 24 -10.50 0.50 -3.92
N GLY A 25 -10.50 -0.62 -4.63
CA GLY A 25 -9.97 -1.90 -4.15
C GLY A 25 -10.90 -2.71 -3.25
N GLN A 26 -10.43 -3.88 -2.84
CA GLN A 26 -11.13 -4.77 -1.91
C GLN A 26 -10.77 -4.41 -0.47
N ASP A 27 -11.75 -4.33 0.43
CA ASP A 27 -11.48 -4.10 1.85
C ASP A 27 -10.87 -5.35 2.48
N TYR A 28 -9.80 -5.15 3.24
CA TYR A 28 -9.19 -6.16 4.09
C TYR A 28 -8.58 -5.45 5.32
N PRO A 29 -8.80 -5.96 6.54
CA PRO A 29 -8.18 -5.40 7.73
C PRO A 29 -6.68 -5.73 7.75
N VAL A 30 -5.84 -4.79 8.19
CA VAL A 30 -4.37 -4.99 8.27
C VAL A 30 -4.01 -6.20 9.12
N GLY A 31 -4.79 -6.50 10.16
CA GLY A 31 -4.57 -7.67 11.01
C GLY A 31 -4.52 -9.01 10.26
N ARG A 32 -5.07 -9.12 9.04
CA ARG A 32 -4.94 -10.34 8.23
C ARG A 32 -3.50 -10.63 7.81
N SER A 33 -2.69 -9.62 7.52
CA SER A 33 -1.29 -9.85 7.14
C SER A 33 -0.40 -10.23 8.33
N ALA A 34 -0.85 -10.05 9.57
CA ALA A 34 -0.08 -10.38 10.77
C ALA A 34 0.20 -11.89 10.94
N GLY A 35 -0.60 -12.76 10.30
CA GLY A 35 -0.39 -14.21 10.30
C GLY A 35 0.63 -14.71 9.27
N LEU A 36 1.12 -13.83 8.39
CA LEU A 36 2.09 -14.18 7.36
C LEU A 36 3.49 -14.38 7.97
N LYS A 37 4.14 -15.49 7.62
CA LYS A 37 5.44 -15.89 8.17
C LYS A 37 6.49 -16.00 7.06
N PRO A 38 7.48 -15.08 7.00
CA PRO A 38 8.57 -15.16 6.04
C PRO A 38 9.30 -16.51 6.11
N GLY A 39 9.61 -17.10 4.95
CA GLY A 39 10.22 -18.42 4.81
C GLY A 39 9.26 -19.61 4.89
N GLU A 40 8.02 -19.40 5.37
CA GLU A 40 7.03 -20.48 5.54
C GLU A 40 5.81 -20.30 4.62
N THR A 41 5.29 -19.06 4.51
CA THR A 41 4.02 -18.83 3.80
C THR A 41 4.21 -18.85 2.28
N THR A 42 3.37 -19.60 1.57
CA THR A 42 3.39 -19.69 0.09
C THR A 42 2.56 -18.60 -0.58
N ALA A 43 2.78 -18.39 -1.87
CA ALA A 43 2.02 -17.46 -2.71
C ALA A 43 0.51 -17.77 -2.71
N GLU A 44 0.14 -19.06 -2.72
CA GLU A 44 -1.25 -19.50 -2.69
C GLU A 44 -1.90 -19.16 -1.35
N GLN A 45 -1.19 -19.38 -0.24
CA GLN A 45 -1.67 -19.02 1.11
C GLN A 45 -1.84 -17.50 1.25
N VAL A 46 -0.92 -16.71 0.70
CA VAL A 46 -1.04 -15.24 0.65
C VAL A 46 -2.31 -14.84 -0.09
N GLN A 47 -2.56 -15.40 -1.29
CA GLN A 47 -3.74 -15.05 -2.08
C GLN A 47 -5.05 -15.55 -1.46
N GLN A 48 -5.05 -16.70 -0.80
CA GLN A 48 -6.21 -17.17 -0.03
C GLN A 48 -6.57 -16.20 1.10
N LEU A 49 -5.57 -15.58 1.73
CA LEU A 49 -5.77 -14.69 2.87
C LEU A 49 -6.12 -13.25 2.47
N LEU A 50 -5.46 -12.72 1.44
CA LEU A 50 -5.55 -11.33 1.01
C LEU A 50 -6.37 -11.10 -0.27
N GLY A 51 -6.71 -12.17 -0.99
CA GLY A 51 -7.35 -12.08 -2.31
C GLY A 51 -6.38 -11.74 -3.43
N THR A 52 -6.93 -11.32 -4.57
CA THR A 52 -6.14 -10.97 -5.76
C THR A 52 -5.43 -9.63 -5.59
N PRO A 53 -4.12 -9.53 -5.84
CA PRO A 53 -3.42 -8.25 -5.75
C PRO A 53 -3.88 -7.28 -6.84
N GLY A 54 -3.90 -5.98 -6.50
CA GLY A 54 -4.20 -4.91 -7.45
C GLY A 54 -3.05 -4.62 -8.41
N SER A 55 -1.81 -4.95 -8.02
CA SER A 55 -0.65 -4.90 -8.91
C SER A 55 0.35 -6.00 -8.60
N ARG A 56 1.06 -6.45 -9.64
CA ARG A 56 2.20 -7.37 -9.55
C ARG A 56 3.35 -6.81 -10.36
N GLU A 57 4.52 -6.73 -9.72
CA GLU A 57 5.79 -6.36 -10.33
C GLU A 57 6.79 -7.47 -10.03
N ALA A 58 7.78 -7.69 -10.90
CA ALA A 58 8.88 -8.61 -10.63
C ALA A 58 10.21 -7.90 -10.83
N GLY A 59 11.19 -8.21 -9.99
CA GLY A 59 12.54 -7.65 -10.07
C GLY A 59 13.60 -8.69 -9.77
N THR A 60 14.77 -8.55 -10.40
CA THR A 60 15.93 -9.39 -10.11
C THR A 60 16.90 -8.65 -9.21
N TYR A 61 17.22 -9.24 -8.06
CA TYR A 61 18.11 -8.66 -7.06
C TYR A 61 19.40 -9.46 -7.01
N LYS A 62 20.54 -8.76 -7.04
CA LYS A 62 21.88 -9.34 -7.00
C LYS A 62 22.60 -9.10 -5.66
N LYS A 63 22.01 -8.27 -4.80
CA LYS A 63 22.59 -7.84 -3.55
C LYS A 63 21.62 -8.04 -2.40
N ASP A 64 22.15 -8.36 -1.23
CA ASP A 64 21.38 -8.38 0.02
C ASP A 64 21.08 -6.96 0.52
N TRP A 65 20.38 -6.86 1.64
CA TRP A 65 20.02 -5.57 2.24
C TRP A 65 21.23 -4.70 2.66
N LYS A 66 22.42 -5.30 2.87
CA LYS A 66 23.68 -4.60 3.17
C LYS A 66 24.47 -4.24 1.91
N GLY A 67 23.98 -4.58 0.72
CA GLY A 67 24.68 -4.35 -0.54
C GLY A 67 25.75 -5.41 -0.88
N ARG A 68 25.85 -6.49 -0.10
CA ARG A 68 26.75 -7.62 -0.40
C ARG A 68 26.15 -8.45 -1.53
N ASP A 69 27.01 -8.99 -2.40
CA ASP A 69 26.54 -9.84 -3.49
C ASP A 69 25.91 -11.12 -2.94
N LEU A 70 24.76 -11.47 -3.50
CA LEU A 70 24.11 -12.75 -3.24
C LEU A 70 24.87 -13.86 -3.97
N PRO A 71 24.92 -15.09 -3.42
CA PRO A 71 25.53 -16.23 -4.11
C PRO A 71 24.94 -16.47 -5.50
N SER A 72 23.64 -16.18 -5.65
CA SER A 72 22.92 -16.19 -6.91
C SER A 72 21.93 -15.02 -6.94
N PRO A 73 21.67 -14.39 -8.10
CA PRO A 73 20.56 -13.45 -8.24
C PRO A 73 19.24 -14.12 -7.88
N ILE A 74 18.37 -13.40 -7.19
CA ILE A 74 17.01 -13.88 -6.89
C ILE A 74 15.98 -13.07 -7.68
N VAL A 75 14.87 -13.72 -8.03
CA VAL A 75 13.71 -13.05 -8.61
C VAL A 75 12.69 -12.83 -7.50
N VAL A 76 12.28 -11.59 -7.30
CA VAL A 76 11.29 -11.22 -6.30
C VAL A 76 10.03 -10.71 -6.99
N ASP A 77 8.92 -11.39 -6.73
CA ASP A 77 7.57 -10.90 -7.04
C ASP A 77 7.11 -9.95 -5.93
N VAL A 78 6.73 -8.73 -6.32
CA VAL A 78 6.15 -7.71 -5.44
C VAL A 78 4.67 -7.59 -5.75
N LEU A 79 3.84 -8.02 -4.81
CA LEU A 79 2.39 -7.96 -4.89
C LEU A 79 1.88 -6.83 -4.00
N ARG A 80 0.95 -6.02 -4.51
CA ARG A 80 0.35 -4.93 -3.73
C ARG A 80 -1.17 -5.00 -3.73
N TRP A 81 -1.74 -4.77 -2.56
CA TRP A 81 -3.16 -4.52 -2.34
C TRP A 81 -3.30 -3.09 -1.85
N SER A 82 -4.38 -2.44 -2.26
CA SER A 82 -4.74 -1.12 -1.76
C SER A 82 -6.25 -1.06 -1.58
N TYR A 83 -6.66 -0.32 -0.55
CA TYR A 83 -8.05 -0.03 -0.24
C TYR A 83 -8.17 1.43 0.17
N GLY A 84 -9.18 2.12 -0.33
CA GLY A 84 -9.42 3.51 0.00
C GLY A 84 -10.91 3.81 0.00
N LYS A 85 -11.36 4.54 1.02
CA LYS A 85 -12.77 4.94 1.15
C LYS A 85 -12.87 6.42 1.55
N PRO A 86 -12.71 7.36 0.62
CA PRO A 86 -12.59 8.79 0.92
C PRO A 86 -13.74 9.40 1.72
N SER A 87 -14.91 8.75 1.70
CA SER A 87 -16.09 9.16 2.46
C SER A 87 -16.02 8.84 3.96
N ASP A 88 -15.08 7.99 4.38
CA ASP A 88 -14.89 7.61 5.78
C ASP A 88 -13.95 8.59 6.51
N THR A 89 -13.87 8.46 7.83
CA THR A 89 -12.98 9.28 8.66
C THR A 89 -11.61 8.62 8.77
N GLY A 90 -10.54 9.35 8.46
CA GLY A 90 -9.16 8.94 8.71
C GLY A 90 -8.78 9.01 10.19
N VAL A 91 -7.65 8.40 10.54
CA VAL A 91 -7.09 8.37 11.90
C VAL A 91 -6.79 9.76 12.47
N LEU A 92 -6.57 10.75 11.59
CA LEU A 92 -6.38 12.16 11.95
C LEU A 92 -7.31 13.05 11.10
N PRO A 93 -7.69 14.25 11.58
CA PRO A 93 -8.44 15.21 10.79
C PRO A 93 -7.74 15.54 9.46
N GLY A 94 -8.51 15.52 8.36
CA GLY A 94 -8.00 15.81 7.02
C GLY A 94 -7.27 14.65 6.32
N VAL A 95 -6.94 13.57 7.04
CA VAL A 95 -6.33 12.37 6.45
C VAL A 95 -7.36 11.56 5.70
N GLN A 96 -7.04 11.20 4.46
CA GLN A 96 -7.85 10.25 3.70
C GLN A 96 -7.62 8.84 4.25
N PRO A 97 -8.69 8.10 4.60
CA PRO A 97 -8.56 6.71 5.06
C PRO A 97 -8.20 5.80 3.88
N THR A 98 -7.00 5.24 3.97
CA THR A 98 -6.43 4.30 3.00
C THR A 98 -5.70 3.18 3.74
N ARG A 99 -5.63 2.03 3.09
CA ARG A 99 -4.78 0.91 3.48
C ARG A 99 -4.04 0.44 2.27
N TRP A 100 -2.85 -0.08 2.48
CA TRP A 100 -2.18 -0.88 1.48
C TRP A 100 -1.30 -1.92 2.14
N THR A 101 -1.08 -3.02 1.44
CA THR A 101 -0.23 -4.13 1.85
C THR A 101 0.71 -4.46 0.71
N THR A 102 1.99 -4.61 1.03
CA THR A 102 2.99 -5.13 0.10
C THR A 102 3.44 -6.50 0.58
N VAL A 103 3.48 -7.45 -0.33
CA VAL A 103 4.04 -8.79 -0.14
C VAL A 103 5.16 -8.99 -1.15
N MET A 104 6.28 -9.53 -0.68
CA MET A 104 7.44 -9.89 -1.50
C MET A 104 7.61 -11.41 -1.42
N LEU A 105 7.61 -12.07 -2.58
CA LEU A 105 7.81 -13.51 -2.71
C LEU A 105 9.09 -13.79 -3.50
N SER A 106 9.85 -14.80 -3.10
CA SER A 106 10.94 -15.38 -3.90
C SER A 106 10.64 -16.85 -4.07
N ASP A 107 10.71 -17.35 -5.31
CA ASP A 107 10.41 -18.75 -5.64
C ASP A 107 9.06 -19.24 -5.07
N GLY A 108 8.05 -18.35 -5.08
CA GLY A 108 6.71 -18.63 -4.55
C GLY A 108 6.58 -18.62 -3.02
N VAL A 109 7.65 -18.31 -2.28
CA VAL A 109 7.66 -18.25 -0.81
C VAL A 109 7.82 -16.83 -0.31
N LEU A 110 7.11 -16.48 0.75
CA LEU A 110 7.13 -15.15 1.36
C LEU A 110 8.51 -14.82 1.92
N ILE A 111 9.09 -13.70 1.47
CA ILE A 111 10.31 -13.15 2.05
C ILE A 111 10.06 -11.89 2.88
N ALA A 112 8.98 -11.15 2.60
CA ALA A 112 8.51 -10.05 3.45
C ALA A 112 7.05 -9.71 3.20
N ALA A 113 6.36 -9.24 4.25
CA ALA A 113 5.07 -8.57 4.14
C ALA A 113 5.04 -7.36 5.07
N TYR A 114 4.48 -6.25 4.60
CA TYR A 114 4.21 -5.08 5.44
C TYR A 114 2.99 -4.32 4.95
N SER A 115 2.33 -3.64 5.89
CA SER A 115 1.10 -2.90 5.64
C SER A 115 1.19 -1.48 6.19
N SER A 116 0.30 -0.61 5.72
CA SER A 116 0.00 0.69 6.31
C SER A 116 -1.50 0.90 6.31
N SER A 117 -2.02 1.55 7.35
CA SER A 117 -3.42 1.95 7.42
C SER A 117 -3.54 3.32 8.08
N SER A 118 -4.41 4.16 7.51
CA SER A 118 -4.88 5.40 8.10
C SER A 118 -6.35 5.31 8.53
N PHE A 119 -6.94 4.12 8.59
CA PHE A 119 -8.27 3.93 9.18
C PHE A 119 -8.17 3.84 10.72
N PRO A 120 -9.05 4.48 11.48
CA PRO A 120 -8.98 4.49 12.95
C PRO A 120 -8.94 3.09 13.60
N ALA A 121 -9.63 2.10 13.02
CA ALA A 121 -9.77 0.76 13.59
C ALA A 121 -8.47 -0.06 13.57
N ASP A 122 -7.54 0.23 12.66
CA ASP A 122 -6.32 -0.56 12.46
C ASP A 122 -5.14 0.29 11.99
N ALA A 123 -5.13 1.57 12.38
CA ALA A 123 -4.10 2.51 11.96
C ALA A 123 -2.70 2.02 12.35
N THR A 124 -1.76 2.11 11.41
CA THR A 124 -0.35 1.91 11.73
C THR A 124 0.20 3.24 12.22
N ASN A 125 0.76 3.25 13.43
CA ASN A 125 1.36 4.44 14.00
C ASN A 125 2.71 4.08 14.61
N SER A 126 3.76 4.69 14.08
CA SER A 126 5.10 4.62 14.64
C SER A 126 5.62 6.03 14.83
N ASP A 127 6.29 6.25 15.97
CA ASP A 127 6.98 7.50 16.25
C ASP A 127 8.46 7.34 15.90
N PRO A 128 8.95 7.99 14.83
CA PRO A 128 10.37 7.99 14.48
C PRO A 128 11.28 8.46 15.61
N ALA A 129 10.82 9.36 16.49
CA ALA A 129 11.62 9.84 17.61
C ALA A 129 11.86 8.75 18.67
N ALA A 130 10.93 7.79 18.81
CA ALA A 130 11.07 6.68 19.73
C ALA A 130 12.22 5.71 19.33
N ALA A 131 12.66 5.75 18.06
CA ALA A 131 13.81 4.97 17.61
C ALA A 131 15.13 5.39 18.28
N ALA A 132 15.21 6.59 18.87
CA ALA A 132 16.36 7.04 19.66
C ALA A 132 16.62 6.17 20.92
N ARG A 133 15.66 5.34 21.31
CA ARG A 133 15.78 4.38 22.44
C ARG A 133 16.43 3.06 22.02
N ILE A 134 16.63 2.83 20.73
CA ILE A 134 17.19 1.58 20.17
C ILE A 134 18.70 1.72 20.06
N THR A 135 19.43 0.74 20.60
CA THR A 135 20.90 0.68 20.57
C THR A 135 21.35 -0.54 19.78
N LYS A 136 22.13 -0.33 18.71
CA LYS A 136 22.70 -1.42 17.90
C LYS A 136 23.60 -2.32 18.75
N GLY A 137 23.54 -3.62 18.53
CA GLY A 137 24.27 -4.65 19.27
C GLY A 137 23.83 -4.87 20.72
N VAL A 138 22.80 -4.14 21.19
CA VAL A 138 22.34 -4.21 22.58
C VAL A 138 20.83 -4.46 22.66
N SER A 139 20.03 -3.67 21.96
CA SER A 139 18.57 -3.82 21.97
C SER A 139 18.17 -5.15 21.34
N THR A 140 17.17 -5.79 21.94
CA THR A 140 16.53 -7.00 21.40
C THR A 140 15.30 -6.67 20.56
N GLU A 141 14.77 -7.64 19.80
CA GLU A 141 13.46 -7.52 19.14
C GLU A 141 12.36 -7.06 20.12
N ALA A 142 12.35 -7.59 21.34
CA ALA A 142 11.38 -7.21 22.37
C ALA A 142 11.53 -5.75 22.82
N ASP A 143 12.76 -5.23 22.90
CA ASP A 143 13.00 -3.82 23.24
C ASP A 143 12.53 -2.89 22.13
N VAL A 144 12.76 -3.28 20.87
CA VAL A 144 12.29 -2.54 19.69
C VAL A 144 10.77 -2.48 19.69
N ILE A 145 10.09 -3.61 19.91
CA ILE A 145 8.62 -3.66 19.99
C ILE A 145 8.10 -2.82 21.18
N ARG A 146 8.81 -2.83 22.32
CA ARG A 146 8.44 -1.99 23.47
C ARG A 146 8.59 -0.50 23.16
N ALA A 147 9.61 -0.12 22.37
CA ALA A 147 9.88 1.27 22.03
C ALA A 147 8.95 1.79 20.91
N LEU A 148 8.72 0.99 19.85
CA LEU A 148 8.04 1.42 18.63
C LEU A 148 6.62 0.86 18.48
N GLY A 149 6.21 -0.08 19.33
CA GLY A 149 4.98 -0.84 19.18
C GLY A 149 5.14 -2.06 18.26
N GLN A 150 4.00 -2.63 17.86
CA GLN A 150 4.00 -3.75 16.93
C GLN A 150 4.46 -3.29 15.54
N PRO A 151 5.35 -4.03 14.86
CA PRO A 151 5.75 -3.70 13.51
C PRO A 151 4.56 -3.86 12.56
N SER A 152 4.49 -3.01 11.54
CA SER A 152 3.49 -3.13 10.49
C SER A 152 3.83 -4.22 9.46
N GLY A 153 5.02 -4.82 9.59
CA GLY A 153 5.43 -5.95 8.77
C GLY A 153 6.70 -6.62 9.24
N ARG A 154 6.98 -7.79 8.66
CA ARG A 154 8.18 -8.59 8.91
C ARG A 154 8.79 -9.08 7.60
N GLY A 155 10.10 -9.27 7.61
CA GLY A 155 10.85 -9.90 6.53
C GLY A 155 11.94 -10.84 7.04
N GLY A 156 12.42 -11.70 6.16
CA GLY A 156 13.54 -12.62 6.41
C GLY A 156 14.64 -12.44 5.36
N TYR A 157 15.52 -13.44 5.25
CA TYR A 157 16.56 -13.46 4.23
C TYR A 157 15.96 -13.38 2.80
N PRO A 158 16.56 -12.63 1.85
CA PRO A 158 17.79 -11.83 1.96
C PRO A 158 17.58 -10.36 2.37
N LEU A 159 16.37 -9.99 2.79
CA LEU A 159 16.07 -8.65 3.31
C LEU A 159 16.57 -8.45 4.74
N ALA A 160 17.02 -9.52 5.39
CA ALA A 160 17.76 -9.54 6.64
C ALA A 160 18.95 -10.51 6.53
N SER A 161 19.85 -10.48 7.53
CA SER A 161 20.93 -11.46 7.63
C SER A 161 20.38 -12.90 7.73
N PRO A 162 21.11 -13.94 7.31
CA PRO A 162 20.67 -15.33 7.47
C PRO A 162 20.28 -15.64 8.92
N GLY A 163 19.09 -16.19 9.13
CA GLY A 163 18.52 -16.44 10.46
C GLY A 163 18.01 -15.19 11.20
N GLY A 164 18.26 -14.00 10.66
CA GLY A 164 17.78 -12.72 11.17
C GLY A 164 16.38 -12.35 10.68
N ARG A 165 15.89 -11.21 11.14
CA ARG A 165 14.57 -10.67 10.80
C ARG A 165 14.64 -9.19 10.46
N LEU A 166 13.78 -8.77 9.54
CA LEU A 166 13.49 -7.36 9.31
C LEU A 166 12.16 -7.03 10.00
N LEU A 167 12.15 -6.02 10.87
CA LEU A 167 10.94 -5.42 11.39
C LEU A 167 10.68 -4.12 10.61
N THR A 168 9.51 -4.02 10.02
CA THR A 168 9.10 -2.85 9.25
C THR A 168 8.03 -2.10 10.02
N TYR A 169 8.25 -0.80 10.23
CA TYR A 169 7.26 0.14 10.72
C TYR A 169 6.97 1.13 9.61
N PHE A 170 5.76 1.09 9.10
CA PHE A 170 5.38 1.84 7.93
C PHE A 170 4.06 2.58 8.16
N GLN A 171 4.08 3.88 7.89
CA GLN A 171 2.89 4.73 7.93
C GLN A 171 2.93 5.69 6.75
N ASP A 172 1.91 5.64 5.91
CA ASP A 172 1.61 6.66 4.90
C ASP A 172 0.29 7.36 5.28
N LEU A 173 0.33 8.68 5.39
CA LEU A 173 -0.84 9.52 5.62
C LEU A 173 -1.05 10.40 4.39
N VAL A 174 -2.07 10.05 3.61
CA VAL A 174 -2.48 10.82 2.43
C VAL A 174 -3.27 12.05 2.88
N ASN A 175 -2.96 13.20 2.29
CA ASN A 175 -3.51 14.51 2.63
C ASN A 175 -3.13 15.00 4.04
N HIS A 176 -1.92 14.64 4.51
CA HIS A 176 -1.36 15.05 5.79
C HIS A 176 -0.01 15.78 5.63
N PRO A 177 0.11 17.01 6.17
CA PRO A 177 -0.96 18.01 6.27
C PRO A 177 -1.73 18.15 4.94
N ALA A 178 -2.88 18.84 4.95
CA ALA A 178 -3.73 18.95 3.76
C ALA A 178 -2.91 19.36 2.51
N GLY A 179 -3.02 18.58 1.44
CA GLY A 179 -2.25 18.77 0.21
C GLY A 179 -0.94 17.98 0.12
N SER A 180 -0.54 17.19 1.13
CA SER A 180 0.70 16.39 1.11
C SER A 180 0.52 14.93 1.49
N ILE A 181 1.53 14.11 1.21
CA ILE A 181 1.67 12.75 1.71
C ILE A 181 2.78 12.78 2.76
N THR A 182 2.46 12.42 3.99
CA THR A 182 3.47 12.17 5.04
C THR A 182 3.80 10.68 5.03
N LYS A 183 5.09 10.32 4.93
CA LYS A 183 5.56 8.94 5.04
C LYS A 183 6.52 8.82 6.21
N LYS A 184 6.32 7.80 7.04
CA LYS A 184 7.22 7.43 8.13
C LYS A 184 7.59 5.97 7.96
N ARG A 185 8.89 5.70 7.94
CA ARG A 185 9.45 4.38 7.68
C ARG A 185 10.58 4.11 8.66
N ILE A 186 10.47 3.03 9.40
CA ILE A 186 11.55 2.51 10.23
C ILE A 186 11.77 1.07 9.83
N TRP A 187 13.00 0.74 9.45
CA TRP A 187 13.43 -0.63 9.21
C TRP A 187 14.43 -0.98 10.30
N VAL A 188 14.14 -2.05 11.05
CA VAL A 188 15.04 -2.55 12.09
C VAL A 188 15.47 -3.95 11.71
N TYR A 189 16.77 -4.16 11.60
CA TYR A 189 17.37 -5.43 11.24
C TYR A 189 17.82 -6.13 12.52
N ILE A 190 17.25 -7.30 12.78
CA ILE A 190 17.58 -8.18 13.89
C ILE A 190 18.47 -9.30 13.34
N ASP A 191 19.61 -9.54 13.98
CA ASP A 191 20.50 -10.64 13.59
C ASP A 191 19.96 -12.01 14.04
N GLY A 192 20.67 -13.09 13.70
CA GLY A 192 20.30 -14.45 14.09
C GLY A 192 20.41 -14.75 15.59
N THR A 193 21.00 -13.85 16.39
CA THR A 193 21.06 -13.96 17.86
C THR A 193 19.91 -13.23 18.56
N GLY A 194 19.11 -12.46 17.81
CA GLY A 194 17.95 -11.73 18.32
C GLY A 194 18.25 -10.27 18.74
N THR A 195 19.43 -9.76 18.43
CA THR A 195 19.83 -8.37 18.72
C THR A 195 19.73 -7.48 17.49
N VAL A 196 19.55 -6.17 17.71
CA VAL A 196 19.51 -5.18 16.63
C VAL A 196 20.87 -5.06 15.97
N GLU A 197 20.96 -5.50 14.72
CA GLU A 197 22.14 -5.38 13.88
C GLU A 197 22.28 -3.96 13.31
N ASP A 198 21.17 -3.42 12.81
CA ASP A 198 21.11 -2.09 12.22
C ASP A 198 19.68 -1.54 12.23
N PHE A 199 19.50 -0.26 11.98
CA PHE A 199 18.20 0.32 11.69
C PHE A 199 18.31 1.60 10.86
N THR A 200 17.27 1.86 10.08
CA THR A 200 17.11 3.09 9.29
C THR A 200 15.80 3.75 9.64
N VAL A 201 15.83 5.06 9.87
CA VAL A 201 14.65 5.89 10.11
C VAL A 201 14.53 6.89 8.96
N ARG A 202 13.33 6.99 8.37
CA ARG A 202 12.98 8.01 7.39
C ARG A 202 11.63 8.62 7.73
N SER A 203 11.55 9.93 7.63
CA SER A 203 10.31 10.68 7.70
C SER A 203 10.35 11.72 6.59
N ASP A 204 9.43 11.61 5.65
CA ASP A 204 9.30 12.51 4.52
C ASP A 204 7.89 13.08 4.44
N GLN A 205 7.81 14.28 3.88
CA GLN A 205 6.55 14.95 3.55
C GLN A 205 6.70 15.53 2.15
N GLU A 206 5.81 15.13 1.26
CA GLU A 206 5.85 15.51 -0.15
C GLU A 206 4.50 16.07 -0.58
N ALA A 207 4.48 17.10 -1.42
CA ALA A 207 3.22 17.58 -1.99
C ALA A 207 2.53 16.46 -2.77
N MET A 208 1.20 16.39 -2.69
CA MET A 208 0.46 15.45 -3.52
C MET A 208 0.72 15.76 -5.00
N PRO A 209 0.96 14.73 -5.84
CA PRO A 209 1.10 14.96 -7.26
C PRO A 209 -0.17 15.61 -7.79
N LEU A 210 0.00 16.67 -8.58
CA LEU A 210 -1.13 17.30 -9.26
C LEU A 210 -1.77 16.26 -10.18
N PRO A 211 -3.12 16.19 -10.24
CA PRO A 211 -3.77 15.38 -11.25
C PRO A 211 -3.26 15.84 -12.62
N PRO A 212 -3.06 14.93 -13.59
CA PRO A 212 -2.72 15.33 -14.94
C PRO A 212 -3.78 16.34 -15.43
N PRO A 213 -3.37 17.39 -16.17
CA PRO A 213 -4.32 18.35 -16.70
C PRO A 213 -5.40 17.58 -17.48
N SER A 214 -6.67 17.98 -17.31
CA SER A 214 -7.76 17.37 -18.08
C SER A 214 -7.41 17.48 -19.57
N PRO A 215 -7.61 16.41 -20.37
CA PRO A 215 -7.32 16.47 -21.79
C PRO A 215 -8.10 17.62 -22.42
N THR A 216 -7.40 18.57 -23.02
CA THR A 216 -8.03 19.68 -23.73
C THR A 216 -8.86 19.09 -24.87
N PRO A 217 -10.17 19.39 -24.98
CA PRO A 217 -10.98 18.88 -26.07
C PRO A 217 -10.37 19.32 -27.40
N VAL A 218 -10.08 18.35 -28.28
CA VAL A 218 -9.64 18.63 -29.65
C VAL A 218 -10.89 18.87 -30.48
N TYR A 219 -11.13 20.13 -30.84
CA TYR A 219 -12.21 20.49 -31.76
C TYR A 219 -11.80 20.13 -33.19
N VAL A 220 -12.37 19.05 -33.73
CA VAL A 220 -12.22 18.71 -35.15
C VAL A 220 -13.26 19.50 -35.94
N TYR A 221 -12.80 20.50 -36.71
CA TYR A 221 -13.65 21.19 -37.67
C TYR A 221 -13.87 20.29 -38.89
N ILE A 222 -15.13 19.89 -39.12
CA ILE A 222 -15.54 19.18 -40.33
C ILE A 222 -16.14 20.23 -41.27
N PRO A 223 -15.49 20.57 -42.40
CA PRO A 223 -16.04 21.53 -43.35
C PRO A 223 -17.34 20.99 -43.95
N PRO A 224 -18.36 21.85 -44.19
CA PRO A 224 -19.57 21.44 -44.86
C PRO A 224 -19.28 20.95 -46.28
N PRO A 225 -20.03 19.96 -46.80
CA PRO A 225 -19.86 19.49 -48.17
C PRO A 225 -20.09 20.64 -49.16
N LYS A 226 -19.21 20.76 -50.17
CA LYS A 226 -19.40 21.73 -51.26
C LYS A 226 -20.70 21.40 -51.99
N SER A 227 -21.65 22.34 -52.00
CA SER A 227 -22.82 22.23 -52.88
C SER A 227 -22.37 22.22 -54.33
N ARG A 228 -22.65 21.15 -55.09
CA ARG A 228 -22.52 21.17 -56.54
C ARG A 228 -23.58 22.15 -57.08
N LYS A 229 -23.13 23.21 -57.75
CA LYS A 229 -23.98 24.06 -58.59
C LYS A 229 -24.16 23.41 -59.95
#